data_AF-A0A1J7C2E9-F1
#
_entry.id   AF-A0A1J7C2E9-F1
#
_cell.length_a   1.000
_cell.length_b   1.000
_cell.length_c   1.000
_cell.angle_alpha   90.00
_cell.angle_beta   90.00
_cell.angle_gamma   90.00
#
_symmetry.space_group_name_H-M   'P 1'
#
loop_
_entity.id
_entity.type
_entity.pdbx_description
1 polymer ?
#
loop_
_entity_poly.entity_id
_entity_poly.type
_entity_poly.pdbx_seq_one_letter_code
_entity_poly.pdbx_strand_id
1 'polypeptide(L)'
;MRRLIVTAAALTALAATAACSGPDYRNAKPESKDFAFTGRTLDVRAHGTPTDLVATARPGTVTVVRRFDHKAGEKLLTRTLRGHRLNLEAGCRWLAICDARFRVEVPKGVTVLRDGEPTRLKGGAK
;
A
#
# COMPACT_ATOMS: atom_id res chain seq x y z
N MET A 1 -32.80 61.24 -3.74
CA MET A 1 -33.16 59.80 -3.78
C MET A 1 -31.88 58.97 -3.70
N ARG A 2 -31.52 58.45 -2.52
CA ARG A 2 -30.32 57.61 -2.32
C ARG A 2 -30.72 56.14 -2.54
N ARG A 3 -30.19 55.51 -3.59
CA ARG A 3 -30.40 54.09 -3.88
C ARG A 3 -29.53 53.26 -2.95
N LEU A 4 -30.13 52.65 -1.93
CA LEU A 4 -29.50 51.62 -1.12
C LEU A 4 -29.54 50.33 -1.93
N ILE A 5 -28.39 49.93 -2.47
CA ILE A 5 -28.22 48.63 -3.11
C ILE A 5 -27.93 47.63 -1.98
N VAL A 6 -28.94 46.86 -1.59
CA VAL A 6 -28.77 45.71 -0.70
C VAL A 6 -28.48 44.50 -1.57
N THR A 7 -27.21 44.20 -1.79
CA THR A 7 -26.78 42.92 -2.37
C THR A 7 -26.74 41.89 -1.26
N ALA A 8 -27.81 41.08 -1.18
CA ALA A 8 -27.86 39.90 -0.34
C ALA A 8 -26.78 38.91 -0.80
N ALA A 9 -25.74 38.71 0.00
CA ALA A 9 -24.73 37.70 -0.24
C ALA A 9 -25.32 36.32 0.04
N ALA A 10 -25.55 35.53 -1.00
CA ALA A 10 -25.96 34.14 -0.88
C ALA A 10 -24.82 33.32 -0.28
N LEU A 11 -24.98 32.91 0.98
CA LEU A 11 -24.13 31.89 1.61
C LEU A 11 -24.47 30.54 0.96
N THR A 12 -23.69 30.13 -0.05
CA THR A 12 -23.75 28.78 -0.58
C THR A 12 -23.20 27.81 0.48
N ALA A 13 -24.10 27.12 1.18
CA ALA A 13 -23.73 26.01 2.03
C ALA A 13 -23.13 24.91 1.14
N LEU A 14 -21.81 24.75 1.18
CA LEU A 14 -21.15 23.55 0.65
C LEU A 14 -21.54 22.38 1.54
N ALA A 15 -22.61 21.69 1.17
CA ALA A 15 -22.92 20.37 1.71
C ALA A 15 -21.80 19.42 1.29
N ALA A 16 -20.85 19.16 2.21
CA ALA A 16 -19.88 18.09 2.04
C ALA A 16 -20.65 16.76 2.05
N THR A 17 -20.92 16.21 0.87
CA THR A 17 -21.49 14.88 0.75
C THR A 17 -20.45 13.90 1.29
N ALA A 18 -20.71 13.35 2.48
CA ALA A 18 -20.00 12.19 2.98
C ALA A 18 -20.31 11.04 2.00
N ALA A 19 -19.47 10.90 0.97
CA ALA A 19 -19.60 9.82 0.02
C ALA A 19 -19.55 8.51 0.80
N CYS A 20 -20.53 7.64 0.58
CA CYS A 20 -20.44 6.23 0.95
C CYS A 20 -19.36 5.55 0.10
N SER A 21 -18.10 5.98 0.22
CA SER A 21 -16.97 5.32 -0.41
C SER A 21 -16.57 4.13 0.44
N GLY A 22 -16.48 2.96 -0.19
CA GLY A 22 -15.86 1.79 0.43
C GLY A 22 -14.38 2.05 0.76
N PRO A 23 -13.71 1.08 1.42
CA PRO A 23 -12.28 1.16 1.65
C PRO A 23 -11.50 1.36 0.35
N ASP A 24 -10.47 2.21 0.40
CA ASP A 24 -9.58 2.48 -0.74
C ASP A 24 -8.16 2.66 -0.23
N TYR A 25 -7.23 1.80 -0.67
CA TYR A 25 -5.85 1.82 -0.19
C TYR A 25 -5.16 3.17 -0.46
N ARG A 26 -5.64 3.95 -1.43
CA ARG A 26 -5.08 5.27 -1.77
C ARG A 26 -5.34 6.31 -0.68
N ASN A 27 -6.39 6.13 0.13
CA ASN A 27 -6.72 6.98 1.26
C ASN A 27 -5.94 6.58 2.53
N ALA A 28 -5.35 5.38 2.56
CA ALA A 28 -4.61 4.90 3.72
C ALA A 28 -3.21 5.52 3.83
N LYS A 29 -2.79 5.80 5.06
CA LYS A 29 -1.42 6.19 5.37
C LYS A 29 -0.46 5.02 5.10
N PRO A 30 0.71 5.27 4.48
CA PRO A 30 1.70 4.23 4.26
C PRO A 30 2.40 3.83 5.57
N GLU A 31 2.51 2.52 5.80
CA GLU A 31 3.24 1.94 6.91
C GLU A 31 4.47 1.19 6.40
N SER A 32 5.66 1.63 6.79
CA SER A 32 6.92 0.97 6.39
C SER A 32 7.40 -0.04 7.43
N LYS A 33 8.10 -1.07 6.96
CA LYS A 33 8.91 -1.98 7.77
C LYS A 33 10.14 -2.39 6.98
N ASP A 34 11.30 -2.20 7.58
CA ASP A 34 12.59 -2.59 7.00
C ASP A 34 12.97 -4.00 7.48
N PHE A 35 13.63 -4.75 6.60
CA PHE A 35 14.26 -6.02 6.91
C PHE A 35 15.69 -6.02 6.39
N ALA A 36 16.65 -6.36 7.26
CA ALA A 36 18.00 -6.66 6.80
C ALA A 36 17.99 -7.90 5.90
N PHE A 37 18.62 -7.81 4.73
CA PHE A 37 18.63 -8.87 3.75
C PHE A 37 19.90 -8.84 2.90
N THR A 38 20.71 -9.89 3.03
CA THR A 38 21.97 -10.06 2.29
C THR A 38 21.94 -11.25 1.33
N GLY A 39 20.78 -11.88 1.16
CA GLY A 39 20.59 -13.01 0.24
C GLY A 39 20.61 -12.58 -1.23
N ARG A 40 20.90 -13.53 -2.12
CA ARG A 40 20.90 -13.31 -3.57
C ARG A 40 19.52 -13.48 -4.21
N THR A 41 18.61 -14.18 -3.55
CA THR A 41 17.27 -14.49 -4.06
C THR A 41 16.25 -14.18 -2.98
N LEU A 42 15.22 -13.41 -3.32
CA LEU A 42 14.10 -13.08 -2.44
C LEU A 42 12.80 -13.60 -3.07
N ASP A 43 12.11 -14.48 -2.35
CA ASP A 43 10.80 -15.00 -2.73
C ASP A 43 9.71 -14.25 -1.97
N VAL A 44 8.90 -13.48 -2.71
CA VAL A 44 7.82 -12.67 -2.16
C VAL A 44 6.51 -13.44 -2.28
N ARG A 45 5.92 -13.76 -1.13
CA ARG A 45 4.63 -14.45 -0.98
C ARG A 45 3.60 -13.46 -0.45
N ALA A 46 2.66 -13.06 -1.29
CA ALA A 46 1.69 -12.00 -0.96
C ALA A 46 0.25 -12.50 -0.81
N HIS A 47 -0.01 -13.80 -0.97
CA HIS A 47 -1.30 -14.45 -0.74
C HIS A 47 -2.49 -13.73 -1.40
N GLY A 48 -2.28 -13.26 -2.63
CA GLY A 48 -3.30 -12.54 -3.41
C GLY A 48 -3.40 -11.04 -3.13
N THR A 49 -2.69 -10.47 -2.13
CA THR A 49 -2.66 -9.02 -1.93
C THR A 49 -1.86 -8.34 -3.07
N PRO A 50 -2.44 -7.32 -3.76
CA PRO A 50 -1.74 -6.55 -4.78
C PRO A 50 -0.39 -6.02 -4.29
N THR A 51 0.68 -6.32 -5.02
CA THR A 51 2.05 -6.03 -4.57
C THR A 51 2.93 -5.52 -5.71
N ASP A 52 3.42 -4.30 -5.59
CA ASP A 52 4.43 -3.72 -6.47
C ASP A 52 5.83 -4.10 -5.99
N LEU A 53 6.63 -4.68 -6.89
CA LEU A 53 8.04 -5.01 -6.63
C LEU A 53 8.90 -3.99 -7.36
N VAL A 54 9.70 -3.22 -6.62
CA VAL A 54 10.45 -2.07 -7.13
C VAL A 54 11.92 -2.22 -6.76
N ALA A 55 12.82 -1.92 -7.69
CA ALA A 55 14.25 -1.90 -7.39
C ALA A 55 14.61 -0.64 -6.59
N THR A 56 15.50 -0.78 -5.59
CA THR A 56 16.08 0.33 -4.84
C THR A 56 17.61 0.26 -4.87
N ALA A 57 18.25 1.44 -4.81
CA ALA A 57 19.70 1.54 -4.67
C ALA A 57 20.17 1.29 -3.23
N ARG A 58 19.26 1.21 -2.25
CA ARG A 58 19.58 0.94 -0.85
C ARG A 58 20.05 -0.52 -0.68
N PRO A 59 21.34 -0.77 -0.39
CA PRO A 59 21.86 -2.13 -0.28
C PRO A 59 21.44 -2.77 1.05
N GLY A 60 21.44 -4.11 1.09
CA GLY A 60 21.30 -4.88 2.33
C GLY A 60 19.95 -4.76 3.04
N THR A 61 18.98 -4.06 2.47
CA THR A 61 17.69 -3.78 3.11
C THR A 61 16.55 -4.00 2.14
N VAL A 62 15.56 -4.79 2.56
CA VAL A 62 14.26 -4.88 1.89
C VAL A 62 13.26 -4.02 2.66
N THR A 63 12.64 -3.06 2.00
CA THR A 63 11.63 -2.17 2.60
C THR A 63 10.25 -2.62 2.17
N VAL A 64 9.35 -2.87 3.12
CA VAL A 64 7.95 -3.20 2.85
C VAL A 64 7.07 -2.05 3.29
N VAL A 65 6.47 -1.37 2.31
CA VAL A 65 5.46 -0.34 2.53
C VAL A 65 4.09 -0.95 2.30
N ARG A 66 3.21 -0.85 3.30
CA ARG A 66 1.81 -1.28 3.21
C ARG A 66 0.90 -0.05 3.24
N ARG A 67 -0.10 -0.03 2.35
CA ARG A 67 -1.31 0.77 2.51
C ARG A 67 -2.48 -0.17 2.72
N PHE A 68 -3.24 0.06 3.77
CA PHE A 68 -4.35 -0.80 4.18
C PHE A 68 -5.48 0.07 4.71
N ASP A 69 -6.59 0.13 3.96
CA ASP A 69 -7.81 0.79 4.39
C ASP A 69 -8.86 -0.28 4.70
N HIS A 70 -9.62 -0.09 5.78
CA HIS A 70 -10.61 -1.08 6.23
C HIS A 70 -11.76 -0.41 6.97
N LYS A 71 -12.93 -1.05 6.92
CA LYS A 71 -14.07 -0.68 7.74
C LYS A 71 -14.54 -1.87 8.56
N ALA A 72 -14.55 -1.68 9.88
CA ALA A 72 -14.98 -2.64 10.89
C ALA A 72 -14.23 -3.99 10.86
N GLY A 73 -14.48 -4.81 11.89
CA GLY A 73 -14.05 -6.21 11.99
C GLY A 73 -12.55 -6.49 12.12
N GLU A 74 -12.20 -7.77 11.96
CA GLU A 74 -10.87 -8.32 12.23
C GLU A 74 -9.94 -8.18 11.02
N LYS A 75 -8.67 -7.87 11.30
CA LYS A 75 -7.62 -7.69 10.30
C LYS A 75 -6.57 -8.79 10.40
N LEU A 76 -6.09 -9.24 9.24
CA LEU A 76 -4.93 -10.11 9.11
C LEU A 76 -3.79 -9.32 8.51
N LEU A 77 -2.74 -9.05 9.30
CA LEU A 77 -1.66 -8.12 8.93
C LEU A 77 -0.28 -8.71 9.23
N THR A 78 0.24 -9.54 8.32
CA THR A 78 1.55 -10.19 8.48
C THR A 78 2.61 -9.56 7.57
N ARG A 79 3.80 -9.31 8.13
CA ARG A 79 5.01 -8.92 7.37
C ARG A 79 6.23 -9.56 8.05
N THR A 80 6.71 -10.66 7.48
CA THR A 80 7.83 -11.43 8.05
C THR A 80 8.82 -11.86 6.98
N LEU A 81 10.11 -11.72 7.28
CA LEU A 81 11.19 -12.26 6.48
C LEU A 81 11.85 -13.41 7.23
N ARG A 82 11.93 -14.59 6.61
CA ARG A 82 12.68 -15.74 7.13
C ARG A 82 13.54 -16.34 6.03
N GLY A 83 14.86 -16.30 6.19
CA GLY A 83 15.81 -16.69 5.14
C GLY A 83 15.57 -15.88 3.87
N HIS A 84 15.20 -16.56 2.78
CA HIS A 84 14.90 -15.94 1.49
C HIS A 84 13.41 -15.64 1.28
N ARG A 85 12.51 -15.98 2.21
CA ARG A 85 11.06 -15.85 2.03
C ARG A 85 10.50 -14.64 2.76
N LEU A 86 9.95 -13.69 2.00
CA LEU A 86 9.19 -12.57 2.50
C LEU A 86 7.70 -12.89 2.42
N ASN A 87 7.10 -13.16 3.58
CA ASN A 87 5.68 -13.45 3.69
C ASN A 87 4.91 -12.18 4.05
N LEU A 88 3.96 -11.82 3.19
CA LEU A 88 3.13 -10.63 3.28
C LEU A 88 1.67 -11.04 3.28
N GLU A 89 0.92 -10.53 4.24
CA GLU A 89 -0.51 -10.74 4.33
C GLU A 89 -1.16 -9.44 4.76
N ALA A 90 -2.15 -9.01 3.99
CA ALA A 90 -3.03 -7.92 4.36
C ALA A 90 -4.42 -8.23 3.84
N GLY A 91 -5.34 -8.45 4.77
CA GLY A 91 -6.72 -8.78 4.46
C GLY A 91 -7.64 -8.61 5.65
N CYS A 92 -8.91 -8.86 5.39
CA CYS A 92 -9.98 -8.82 6.37
C CYS A 92 -10.63 -10.19 6.48
N ARG A 93 -11.22 -10.46 7.64
CA ARG A 93 -12.02 -11.66 7.86
C ARG A 93 -13.46 -11.28 8.15
N TRP A 94 -14.35 -12.25 8.02
CA TRP A 94 -15.78 -12.09 8.34
C TRP A 94 -16.44 -11.02 7.46
N LEU A 95 -17.30 -10.20 8.05
CA LEU A 95 -18.06 -9.15 7.37
C LEU A 95 -17.26 -7.85 7.16
N ALA A 96 -15.95 -7.87 7.38
CA ALA A 96 -15.10 -6.72 7.17
C ALA A 96 -14.71 -6.56 5.69
N ILE A 97 -14.77 -5.31 5.21
CA ILE A 97 -14.30 -4.92 3.88
C ILE A 97 -13.00 -4.14 4.01
N CYS A 98 -12.04 -4.42 3.15
CA CYS A 98 -10.79 -3.67 3.06
C CYS A 98 -10.20 -3.66 1.66
N ASP A 99 -9.29 -2.72 1.49
CA ASP A 99 -8.43 -2.59 0.33
C ASP A 99 -6.98 -2.45 0.79
N ALA A 100 -6.10 -3.18 0.13
CA ALA A 100 -4.74 -3.41 0.58
C ALA A 100 -3.77 -3.44 -0.59
N ARG A 101 -2.64 -2.75 -0.45
CA ARG A 101 -1.55 -2.81 -1.41
C ARG A 101 -0.20 -2.76 -0.72
N PHE A 102 0.71 -3.61 -1.18
CA PHE A 102 2.11 -3.57 -0.80
C PHE A 102 2.96 -2.93 -1.90
N ARG A 103 4.01 -2.23 -1.47
CA ARG A 103 5.18 -1.91 -2.29
C ARG A 103 6.40 -2.49 -1.56
N VAL A 104 7.13 -3.36 -2.25
CA VAL A 104 8.36 -3.95 -1.75
C VAL A 104 9.52 -3.35 -2.53
N GLU A 105 10.40 -2.67 -1.83
CA GLU A 105 11.64 -2.14 -2.39
C GLU A 105 12.75 -3.15 -2.14
N VAL A 106 13.34 -3.64 -3.23
CA VAL A 106 14.34 -4.71 -3.21
C VAL A 106 15.68 -4.15 -3.71
N PRO A 107 16.80 -4.42 -3.02
CA PRO A 107 18.12 -4.02 -3.50
C PRO A 107 18.35 -4.51 -4.94
N LYS A 108 18.97 -3.67 -5.76
CA LYS A 108 19.43 -4.08 -7.09
C LYS A 108 20.36 -5.31 -6.99
N GLY A 109 20.28 -6.19 -7.98
CA GLY A 109 21.09 -7.42 -8.04
C GLY A 109 20.51 -8.62 -7.30
N VAL A 110 19.43 -8.46 -6.53
CA VAL A 110 18.68 -9.58 -5.94
C VAL A 110 17.74 -10.16 -6.99
N THR A 111 17.81 -11.47 -7.23
CA THR A 111 16.80 -12.19 -8.01
C THR A 111 15.50 -12.25 -7.23
N VAL A 112 14.40 -11.82 -7.83
CA VAL A 112 13.10 -11.80 -7.16
C VAL A 112 12.17 -12.84 -7.75
N LEU A 113 11.57 -13.63 -6.86
CA LEU A 113 10.50 -14.55 -7.19
C LEU A 113 9.19 -13.98 -6.67
N ARG A 114 8.13 -14.17 -7.46
CA ARG A 114 6.75 -14.00 -7.03
C ARG A 114 6.17 -15.40 -6.94
N ASP A 115 5.87 -15.81 -5.72
CA ASP A 115 5.30 -17.10 -5.47
C ASP A 115 6.11 -18.27 -6.06
N GLY A 116 7.45 -18.15 -6.03
CA GLY A 116 8.38 -19.16 -6.54
C GLY A 116 8.77 -18.97 -8.01
N GLU A 117 8.05 -18.12 -8.74
CA GLU A 117 8.31 -17.86 -10.16
C GLU A 117 9.15 -16.60 -10.36
N PRO A 118 10.18 -16.62 -11.23
CA PRO A 118 10.98 -15.43 -11.52
C PRO A 118 10.14 -14.25 -12.00
N THR A 119 10.40 -13.07 -11.44
CA THR A 119 9.70 -11.83 -11.81
C THR A 119 10.67 -10.66 -11.96
N ARG A 120 10.32 -9.72 -12.84
CA ARG A 120 11.07 -8.47 -12.99
C ARG A 120 10.66 -7.43 -11.96
N LEU A 121 11.65 -6.67 -11.49
CA LEU A 121 11.43 -5.48 -10.67
C LEU A 121 11.07 -4.29 -11.56
N LYS A 122 10.10 -3.47 -11.12
CA LYS A 122 9.88 -2.15 -11.71
C LYS A 122 11.12 -1.27 -11.42
N GLY A 123 11.65 -0.62 -12.46
CA GLY A 123 12.86 0.20 -12.35
C GLY A 123 14.17 -0.58 -12.20
N GLY A 124 14.17 -1.90 -12.43
CA GLY A 124 15.39 -2.69 -12.58
C GLY A 124 16.12 -2.36 -13.89
N ALA A 125 17.44 -2.54 -13.93
CA ALA A 125 18.19 -2.49 -15.18
C ALA A 125 17.68 -3.58 -16.14
N LYS A 126 17.62 -3.26 -17.44
CA LYS A 126 17.25 -4.23 -18.48
C LYS A 126 18.30 -5.31 -18.64
#